data_AF-A0A817NBL5-F1
#
_entry.id   AF-A0A817NBL5-F1
#
_cell.length_a   1.000
_cell.length_b   1.000
_cell.length_c   1.000
_cell.angle_alpha   90.00
_cell.angle_beta   90.00
_cell.angle_gamma   90.00
#
_symmetry.space_group_name_H-M   'P 1'
#
loop_
_entity.id
_entity.type
_entity.pdbx_description
1 polymer ?
#
loop_
_entity_poly.entity_id
_entity_poly.type
_entity_poly.pdbx_seq_one_letter_code
_entity_poly.pdbx_strand_id
1 'polypeptide(L)'
;MACFYVDDDWNASFYLKSLIADFRSDPYVLHSATEPYTFYTNLVWTYFDKNIDLHTGFSWIGCGSIFLREYAQRHLQYLQVYLKNNRNLVYLSDVFFSIWLNDIPSQFNINIYGLTGRNSGASFSSSSNFLQYQHQSSILAIRILEHNLRYNQSNATSHLGFVRRSNRRFPYYIKSSSLKDDFIFFTNILPIDIENIPFNISKDFERSTRKNLPRGPSVAFFLSHTTLSAVDNDSKTCWRPGRNARRGEFFAIDFLRIQTNLSFSLTVGHTQELQDNLDFNLSLDGLWWITYRSLNGIKRKSQDLTSGEHQHVIVFNATEFNAGFHSFRYVAFNESKISSSGEFQ
;
A
#
# COMPACT_ATOMS: atom_id res chain seq x y z
N MET A 1 13.67 0.43 18.48
CA MET A 1 12.47 0.93 19.20
C MET A 1 11.55 1.56 18.18
N ALA A 2 10.25 1.28 18.23
CA ALA A 2 9.25 1.80 17.28
C ALA A 2 8.45 2.96 17.91
N CYS A 3 7.89 3.82 17.07
CA CYS A 3 6.89 4.81 17.41
C CYS A 3 5.57 4.40 16.76
N PHE A 4 4.47 4.64 17.48
CA PHE A 4 3.12 4.60 16.94
C PHE A 4 2.58 6.04 16.95
N TYR A 5 2.04 6.48 15.83
CA TYR A 5 1.46 7.81 15.66
C TYR A 5 0.03 7.68 15.16
N VAL A 6 -0.89 8.41 15.79
CA VAL A 6 -2.29 8.51 15.37
C VAL A 6 -2.79 9.87 15.84
N ASP A 7 -3.54 10.56 14.97
CA ASP A 7 -4.22 11.80 15.36
C ASP A 7 -5.33 11.47 16.36
N ASP A 8 -5.71 12.45 17.17
CA ASP A 8 -6.69 12.31 18.23
C ASP A 8 -8.15 12.29 17.75
N ASP A 9 -8.35 12.14 16.43
CA ASP A 9 -9.65 12.02 15.77
C ASP A 9 -9.96 10.57 15.33
N TRP A 10 -8.96 9.67 15.30
CA TRP A 10 -9.10 8.35 14.66
C TRP A 10 -8.93 7.17 15.61
N ASN A 11 -9.75 6.14 15.42
CA ASN A 11 -9.61 4.88 16.14
C ASN A 11 -8.83 3.84 15.31
N ALA A 12 -7.59 3.58 15.72
CA ALA A 12 -6.73 2.61 15.07
C ALA A 12 -6.88 1.16 15.56
N SER A 13 -7.74 0.90 16.55
CA SER A 13 -7.84 -0.44 17.17
C SER A 13 -8.30 -1.54 16.20
N PHE A 14 -8.95 -1.16 15.08
CA PHE A 14 -9.50 -2.09 14.09
C PHE A 14 -8.48 -2.66 13.10
N TYR A 15 -7.25 -2.13 13.05
CA TYR A 15 -6.22 -2.54 12.09
C TYR A 15 -4.80 -2.54 12.69
N LEU A 16 -4.69 -2.41 14.01
CA LEU A 16 -3.42 -2.27 14.71
C LEU A 16 -2.58 -3.54 14.66
N LYS A 17 -3.19 -4.74 14.71
CA LYS A 17 -2.47 -6.02 14.60
C LYS A 17 -1.85 -6.16 13.21
N SER A 18 -2.60 -5.80 12.17
CA SER A 18 -2.09 -5.76 10.80
C SER A 18 -0.91 -4.80 10.65
N LEU A 19 -1.03 -3.56 11.15
CA LEU A 19 0.07 -2.59 11.13
C LEU A 19 1.31 -3.11 11.88
N ILE A 20 1.13 -3.72 13.06
CA ILE A 20 2.25 -4.28 13.84
C ILE A 20 2.91 -5.45 13.12
N ALA A 21 2.12 -6.37 12.55
CA ALA A 21 2.64 -7.52 11.83
C ALA A 21 3.41 -7.10 10.57
N ASP A 22 2.90 -6.10 9.87
CA ASP A 22 3.56 -5.54 8.69
C ASP A 22 4.87 -4.84 9.06
N PHE A 23 4.86 -4.00 10.10
CA PHE A 23 6.07 -3.36 10.63
C PHE A 23 7.12 -4.37 11.09
N ARG A 24 6.71 -5.47 11.72
CA ARG A 24 7.66 -6.52 12.11
C ARG A 24 8.31 -7.22 10.91
N SER A 25 7.62 -7.24 9.78
CA SER A 25 8.09 -7.89 8.55
C SER A 25 9.03 -6.97 7.76
N ASP A 26 8.83 -5.65 7.87
CA ASP A 26 9.73 -4.67 7.27
C ASP A 26 9.91 -3.41 8.14
N PRO A 27 10.67 -3.48 9.23
CA PRO A 27 10.73 -2.37 10.18
C PRO A 27 11.38 -1.10 9.63
N TYR A 28 11.98 -1.14 8.44
CA TYR A 28 12.72 -0.02 7.87
C TYR A 28 11.87 0.90 6.99
N VAL A 29 10.59 0.62 6.78
CA VAL A 29 9.69 1.52 6.06
C VAL A 29 8.66 2.15 6.99
N LEU A 30 8.01 3.21 6.52
CA LEU A 30 6.83 3.76 7.19
C LEU A 30 5.63 2.87 6.87
N HIS A 31 4.94 2.39 7.89
CA HIS A 31 3.67 1.69 7.76
C HIS A 31 2.57 2.63 8.18
N SER A 32 1.63 2.90 7.29
CA SER A 32 0.54 3.84 7.53
C SER A 32 -0.77 3.30 7.01
N ALA A 33 -1.85 3.74 7.63
CA ALA A 33 -3.19 3.45 7.16
C ALA A 33 -3.88 4.74 6.73
N THR A 34 -4.76 4.66 5.75
CA THR A 34 -5.62 5.76 5.32
C THR A 34 -6.85 5.20 4.59
N GLU A 35 -7.83 6.04 4.31
CA GLU A 35 -9.01 5.64 3.55
C GLU A 35 -8.72 5.64 2.04
N PRO A 36 -9.43 4.82 1.24
CA PRO A 36 -9.07 4.60 -0.17
C PRO A 36 -9.06 5.86 -1.05
N TYR A 37 -9.96 6.83 -0.84
CA TYR A 37 -9.98 8.07 -1.60
C TYR A 37 -8.71 8.88 -1.34
N THR A 38 -8.31 9.04 -0.08
CA THR A 38 -7.08 9.72 0.34
C THR A 38 -5.87 9.00 -0.22
N PHE A 39 -5.80 7.66 -0.15
CA PHE A 39 -4.74 6.89 -0.78
C PHE A 39 -4.64 7.20 -2.29
N TYR A 40 -5.73 6.99 -3.03
CA TYR A 40 -5.75 7.16 -4.48
C TYR A 40 -5.45 8.59 -4.92
N THR A 41 -5.99 9.58 -4.21
CA THR A 41 -5.79 11.00 -4.51
C THR A 41 -4.32 11.42 -4.32
N ASN A 42 -3.65 10.82 -3.34
CA ASN A 42 -2.29 11.15 -2.95
C ASN A 42 -1.19 10.33 -3.63
N LEU A 43 -1.51 9.25 -4.35
CA LEU A 43 -0.54 8.50 -5.17
C LEU A 43 0.26 9.39 -6.13
N VAL A 44 -0.31 10.53 -6.52
CA VAL A 44 0.36 11.54 -7.34
C VAL A 44 1.66 12.04 -6.73
N TRP A 45 1.79 12.00 -5.40
CA TRP A 45 2.96 12.48 -4.66
C TRP A 45 4.01 11.38 -4.43
N THR A 46 4.16 10.49 -5.41
CA THR A 46 5.18 9.43 -5.41
C THR A 46 6.20 9.71 -6.50
N TYR A 47 7.49 9.62 -6.22
CA TYR A 47 8.57 10.09 -7.10
C TYR A 47 9.74 9.12 -7.19
N PHE A 48 10.35 9.04 -8.38
CA PHE A 48 11.45 8.14 -8.68
C PHE A 48 12.50 8.82 -9.57
N ASP A 49 13.75 8.78 -9.14
CA ASP A 49 14.92 9.07 -10.00
C ASP A 49 16.10 8.22 -9.53
N LYS A 50 16.38 7.16 -10.30
CA LYS A 50 17.48 6.22 -10.02
C LYS A 50 18.86 6.91 -10.01
N ASN A 51 19.02 8.03 -10.71
CA ASN A 51 20.33 8.68 -10.86
C ASN A 51 20.74 9.44 -9.59
N ILE A 52 19.78 9.76 -8.73
CA ILE A 52 20.00 10.48 -7.47
C ILE A 52 19.51 9.70 -6.26
N ASP A 53 19.15 8.42 -6.45
CA ASP A 53 18.54 7.57 -5.44
C ASP A 53 17.28 8.20 -4.80
N LEU A 54 16.45 8.86 -5.62
CA LEU A 54 15.15 9.37 -5.20
C LEU A 54 14.12 8.26 -5.33
N HIS A 55 13.48 7.91 -4.22
CA HIS A 55 12.47 6.86 -4.16
C HIS A 55 11.50 7.14 -3.01
N THR A 56 10.52 8.02 -3.22
CA THR A 56 9.70 8.53 -2.11
C THR A 56 8.22 8.59 -2.44
N GLY A 57 7.37 8.49 -1.42
CA GLY A 57 5.92 8.66 -1.55
C GLY A 57 5.33 9.43 -0.38
N PHE A 58 4.26 10.17 -0.64
CA PHE A 58 3.43 10.73 0.42
C PHE A 58 2.52 9.65 1.01
N SER A 59 2.37 9.67 2.33
CA SER A 59 1.27 9.01 3.01
C SER A 59 0.77 9.87 4.17
N TRP A 60 -0.55 9.83 4.38
CA TRP A 60 -1.18 10.45 5.53
C TRP A 60 -0.91 9.60 6.76
N ILE A 61 -0.13 10.11 7.72
CA ILE A 61 0.28 9.29 8.88
C ILE A 61 -0.71 9.34 10.04
N GLY A 62 -1.60 10.34 10.06
CA GLY A 62 -2.57 10.59 11.13
C GLY A 62 -3.56 9.46 11.39
N CYS A 63 -3.93 8.65 10.40
CA CYS A 63 -4.89 7.56 10.58
C CYS A 63 -4.23 6.28 11.12
N GLY A 64 -3.16 6.40 11.90
CA GLY A 64 -2.43 5.26 12.45
C GLY A 64 -1.22 4.89 11.59
N SER A 65 -0.04 5.05 12.18
CA SER A 65 1.23 4.71 11.55
C SER A 65 2.24 4.13 12.54
N ILE A 66 3.06 3.20 12.06
CA ILE A 66 4.19 2.63 12.81
C ILE A 66 5.47 2.84 12.00
N PHE A 67 6.51 3.30 12.69
CA PHE A 67 7.83 3.54 12.10
C PHE A 67 8.93 3.47 13.18
N LEU A 68 10.20 3.44 12.77
CA LEU A 68 11.31 3.45 13.72
C LEU A 68 11.41 4.78 14.47
N ARG A 69 11.73 4.75 15.76
CA ARG A 69 11.93 5.96 16.59
C ARG A 69 12.93 6.93 15.98
N GLU A 70 13.97 6.42 15.31
CA GLU A 70 14.96 7.25 14.62
C GLU A 70 14.35 8.14 13.53
N TYR A 71 13.25 7.73 12.90
CA TYR A 71 12.58 8.51 11.87
C TYR A 71 11.93 9.76 12.44
N ALA A 72 11.27 9.66 13.61
CA ALA A 72 10.77 10.84 14.32
C ALA A 72 11.91 11.77 14.75
N GLN A 73 12.98 11.23 15.33
CA GLN A 73 14.11 12.04 15.80
C GLN A 73 14.77 12.81 14.64
N ARG A 74 15.00 12.12 13.53
CA ARG A 74 15.57 12.72 12.31
C ARG A 74 14.62 13.76 11.70
N HIS A 75 13.33 13.48 11.67
CA HIS A 75 12.34 14.42 11.17
C HIS A 75 12.31 15.73 11.97
N LEU A 76 12.36 15.67 13.31
CA LEU A 76 12.44 16.87 14.15
C LEU A 76 13.66 17.73 13.81
N GLN A 77 14.81 17.11 13.51
CA GLN A 77 15.99 17.85 13.09
C GLN A 77 15.82 18.46 11.70
N TYR A 78 15.19 17.73 10.75
CA TYR A 78 14.88 18.26 9.43
C TYR A 78 13.95 19.48 9.48
N LEU A 79 12.92 19.46 10.33
CA LEU A 79 12.03 20.61 10.51
C LEU A 79 12.80 21.85 10.98
N GLN A 80 13.73 21.69 11.93
CA GLN A 80 14.55 22.79 12.45
C GLN A 80 15.49 23.38 11.40
N VAL A 81 16.06 22.54 10.53
CA VAL A 81 17.04 22.95 9.51
C VAL A 81 16.33 23.51 8.28
N TYR A 82 15.41 22.74 7.69
CA TYR A 82 14.88 23.02 6.37
C TYR A 82 13.59 23.87 6.39
N LEU A 83 12.82 23.86 7.49
CA LEU A 83 11.62 24.70 7.62
C LEU A 83 11.81 25.94 8.50
N LYS A 84 13.06 26.30 8.85
CA LYS A 84 13.36 27.49 9.66
C LYS A 84 12.66 28.76 9.16
N ASN A 85 12.61 28.94 7.83
CA ASN A 85 12.02 30.10 7.17
C ASN A 85 10.57 29.88 6.71
N ASN A 86 10.01 28.68 6.89
CA ASN A 86 8.67 28.28 6.45
C ASN A 86 7.84 27.73 7.63
N ARG A 87 7.91 28.40 8.79
CA ARG A 87 7.30 27.89 10.03
C ARG A 87 5.79 27.70 9.95
N ASN A 88 5.11 28.47 9.09
CA ASN A 88 3.68 28.33 8.81
C ASN A 88 3.31 26.99 8.15
N LEU A 89 4.27 26.28 7.55
CA LEU A 89 4.04 24.97 6.94
C LEU A 89 4.30 23.79 7.90
N VAL A 90 4.77 24.06 9.12
CA VAL A 90 5.03 23.02 10.13
C VAL A 90 3.75 22.28 10.52
N TYR A 91 2.57 22.90 10.39
CA TYR A 91 1.27 22.25 10.60
C TYR A 91 0.97 21.11 9.61
N LEU A 92 1.73 21.02 8.51
CA LEU A 92 1.69 19.92 7.54
C LEU A 92 2.94 19.05 7.64
N SER A 93 3.48 18.88 8.86
CA SER A 93 4.66 18.05 9.14
C SER A 93 4.57 16.66 8.53
N ASP A 94 3.38 16.08 8.47
CA ASP A 94 3.10 14.74 7.92
C ASP A 94 3.50 14.61 6.44
N VAL A 95 3.29 15.68 5.67
CA VAL A 95 3.71 15.76 4.26
C VAL A 95 5.22 15.67 4.14
N PHE A 96 5.91 16.43 4.98
CA PHE A 96 7.37 16.41 5.03
C PHE A 96 7.89 15.09 5.59
N PHE A 97 7.21 14.51 6.58
CA PHE A 97 7.64 13.28 7.26
C PHE A 97 7.81 12.14 6.27
N SER A 98 6.74 11.77 5.56
CA SER A 98 6.77 10.64 4.63
C SER A 98 7.70 10.89 3.44
N ILE A 99 7.64 12.08 2.83
CA ILE A 99 8.49 12.42 1.68
C ILE A 99 9.99 12.42 2.07
N TRP A 100 10.34 12.90 3.26
CA TRP A 100 11.74 12.95 3.68
C TRP A 100 12.30 11.63 4.21
N LEU A 101 11.52 10.55 4.28
CA LEU A 101 12.11 9.24 4.50
C LEU A 101 12.89 8.75 3.27
N ASN A 102 12.61 9.32 2.09
CA ASN A 102 13.13 8.84 0.82
C ASN A 102 12.90 7.33 0.64
N ASP A 103 11.75 6.86 1.13
CA ASP A 103 11.29 5.50 0.94
C ASP A 103 9.79 5.51 0.69
N ILE A 104 9.28 4.40 0.19
CA ILE A 104 7.86 4.26 -0.12
C ILE A 104 7.14 3.75 1.12
N PRO A 105 6.11 4.47 1.59
CA PRO A 105 5.31 3.98 2.69
C PRO A 105 4.57 2.70 2.29
N SER A 106 4.56 1.73 3.21
CA SER A 106 3.63 0.60 3.16
C SER A 106 2.24 1.09 3.59
N GLN A 107 1.30 1.16 2.63
CA GLN A 107 0.00 1.79 2.86
C GLN A 107 -1.14 0.78 2.95
N PHE A 108 -1.93 0.91 4.01
CA PHE A 108 -3.18 0.20 4.20
C PHE A 108 -4.37 1.07 3.81
N ASN A 109 -5.19 0.57 2.90
CA ASN A 109 -6.56 1.05 2.72
C ASN A 109 -7.42 0.47 3.83
N ILE A 110 -8.03 1.33 4.63
CA ILE A 110 -8.88 0.98 5.77
C ILE A 110 -10.21 1.74 5.74
N ASN A 111 -11.21 1.20 6.43
CA ASN A 111 -12.34 2.01 6.87
C ASN A 111 -11.89 2.82 8.09
N ILE A 112 -11.89 4.15 7.97
CA ILE A 112 -11.56 5.02 9.09
C ILE A 112 -12.81 5.24 9.94
N TYR A 113 -12.69 5.00 11.25
CA TYR A 113 -13.72 5.29 12.23
C TYR A 113 -13.28 6.48 13.08
N GLY A 114 -14.04 7.57 13.02
CA GLY A 114 -13.84 8.73 13.87
C GLY A 114 -14.15 8.42 15.34
N LEU A 115 -13.44 9.07 16.26
CA LEU A 115 -13.79 9.03 17.68
C LEU A 115 -15.10 9.81 17.89
N THR A 116 -16.13 9.15 18.39
CA THR A 116 -17.46 9.75 18.62
C THR A 116 -17.36 10.94 19.57
N GLY A 117 -17.93 12.09 19.19
CA GLY A 117 -18.10 13.25 20.07
C GLY A 117 -17.22 14.47 19.79
N ARG A 118 -16.41 14.47 18.73
CA ARG A 118 -15.64 15.66 18.30
C ARG A 118 -16.24 16.34 17.07
N ASN A 119 -16.31 17.67 17.14
CA ASN A 119 -16.75 18.51 16.03
C ASN A 119 -15.72 18.49 14.90
N SER A 120 -16.04 17.83 13.79
CA SER A 120 -15.25 17.75 12.55
C SER A 120 -14.96 19.11 11.89
N GLY A 121 -15.52 20.22 12.40
CA GLY A 121 -15.35 21.56 11.84
C GLY A 121 -14.05 22.28 12.22
N ALA A 122 -13.27 21.78 13.20
CA ALA A 122 -12.09 22.48 13.72
C ALA A 122 -10.73 21.94 13.23
N SER A 123 -10.71 20.95 12.33
CA SER A 123 -9.46 20.38 11.81
C SER A 123 -8.76 21.32 10.82
N PHE A 124 -7.43 21.30 10.74
CA PHE A 124 -6.71 22.09 9.72
C PHE A 124 -7.10 21.66 8.29
N SER A 125 -7.45 20.38 8.11
CA SER A 125 -7.94 19.81 6.86
C SER A 125 -9.29 20.35 6.39
N SER A 126 -10.10 20.94 7.28
CA SER A 126 -11.36 21.58 6.92
C SER A 126 -11.18 23.03 6.42
N SER A 127 -9.97 23.59 6.48
CA SER A 127 -9.70 24.94 6.02
C SER A 127 -9.84 25.06 4.49
N SER A 128 -10.39 26.19 4.02
CA SER A 128 -10.62 26.43 2.59
C SER A 128 -9.35 26.38 1.73
N ASN A 129 -8.19 26.64 2.33
CA ASN A 129 -6.89 26.66 1.65
C ASN A 129 -6.09 25.37 1.87
N PHE A 130 -6.66 24.33 2.49
CA PHE A 130 -5.94 23.11 2.83
C PHE A 130 -5.24 22.48 1.62
N LEU A 131 -5.94 22.31 0.50
CA LEU A 131 -5.37 21.71 -0.72
C LEU A 131 -4.20 22.55 -1.28
N GLN A 132 -4.29 23.88 -1.17
CA GLN A 132 -3.22 24.77 -1.58
C GLN A 132 -1.98 24.59 -0.68
N TYR A 133 -2.18 24.53 0.64
CA TYR A 133 -1.08 24.31 1.58
C TYR A 133 -0.47 22.91 1.42
N GLN A 134 -1.28 21.88 1.23
CA GLN A 134 -0.80 20.52 0.98
C GLN A 134 0.05 20.47 -0.30
N HIS A 135 -0.41 21.12 -1.37
CA HIS A 135 0.35 21.24 -2.61
C HIS A 135 1.69 21.95 -2.38
N GLN A 136 1.67 23.13 -1.75
CA GLN A 136 2.89 23.90 -1.46
C GLN A 136 3.89 23.11 -0.61
N SER A 137 3.41 22.43 0.44
CA SER A 137 4.25 21.58 1.29
C SER A 137 4.83 20.40 0.54
N SER A 138 4.04 19.72 -0.31
CA SER A 138 4.51 18.58 -1.11
C SER A 138 5.61 19.00 -2.09
N ILE A 139 5.41 20.14 -2.75
CA ILE A 139 6.39 20.73 -3.68
C ILE A 139 7.66 21.16 -2.94
N LEU A 140 7.54 21.80 -1.78
CA LEU A 140 8.69 22.20 -0.99
C LEU A 140 9.46 20.99 -0.48
N ALA A 141 8.76 19.95 0.00
CA ALA A 141 9.35 18.72 0.49
C ALA A 141 10.20 18.03 -0.58
N ILE A 142 9.65 17.87 -1.79
CA ILE A 142 10.37 17.22 -2.90
C ILE A 142 11.54 18.07 -3.41
N ARG A 143 11.41 19.41 -3.47
CA ARG A 143 12.52 20.30 -3.83
C ARG A 143 13.71 20.16 -2.87
N ILE A 144 13.43 20.15 -1.56
CA ILE A 144 14.48 20.00 -0.54
C ILE A 144 15.15 18.63 -0.66
N LEU A 145 14.36 17.57 -0.78
CA LEU A 145 14.88 16.21 -0.91
C LEU A 145 15.78 16.08 -2.16
N GLU A 146 15.25 16.48 -3.32
CA GLU A 146 15.95 16.45 -4.62
C GLU A 146 17.29 17.19 -4.56
N HIS A 147 17.29 18.41 -4.01
CA HIS A 147 18.49 19.23 -3.92
C HIS A 147 19.56 18.55 -3.05
N ASN A 148 19.16 17.99 -1.90
CA ASN A 148 20.10 17.30 -1.02
C ASN A 148 20.64 16.01 -1.66
N LEU A 149 19.79 15.26 -2.37
CA LEU A 149 20.20 14.05 -3.08
C LEU A 149 21.14 14.34 -4.25
N ARG A 150 21.04 15.50 -4.91
CA ARG A 150 21.95 15.87 -6.02
C ARG A 150 23.28 16.47 -5.54
N TYR A 151 23.23 17.36 -4.56
CA TYR A 151 24.36 18.25 -4.26
C TYR A 151 25.05 17.97 -2.93
N ASN A 152 24.39 17.26 -2.01
CA ASN A 152 24.92 17.05 -0.65
C ASN A 152 25.40 15.62 -0.38
N GLN A 153 25.51 14.75 -1.40
CA GLN A 153 26.04 13.38 -1.25
C GLN A 153 27.50 13.34 -0.77
N SER A 154 28.29 14.37 -1.08
CA SER A 154 29.72 14.47 -0.72
C SER A 154 29.97 14.93 0.72
N ASN A 155 28.96 15.43 1.44
CA ASN A 155 29.04 15.75 2.88
C ASN A 155 28.52 14.58 3.73
N ALA A 156 29.02 13.37 3.45
CA ALA A 156 28.67 12.10 4.12
C ALA A 156 28.95 12.06 5.64
N THR A 157 29.53 13.13 6.19
CA THR A 157 29.77 13.32 7.63
C THR A 157 28.63 14.05 8.35
N SER A 158 27.66 14.61 7.63
CA SER A 158 26.48 15.20 8.26
C SER A 158 25.43 14.12 8.56
N HIS A 159 25.08 13.94 9.83
CA HIS A 159 24.00 13.06 10.29
C HIS A 159 22.59 13.42 9.76
N LEU A 160 22.50 14.38 8.82
CA LEU A 160 21.29 15.04 8.32
C LEU A 160 21.02 14.75 6.83
N GLY A 161 21.61 13.71 6.25
CA GLY A 161 21.29 13.28 4.89
C GLY A 161 19.97 12.50 4.79
N PHE A 162 19.31 12.55 3.62
CA PHE A 162 18.10 11.77 3.29
C PHE A 162 18.46 10.35 2.81
N VAL A 163 19.29 9.67 3.59
CA VAL A 163 19.78 8.33 3.24
C VAL A 163 18.67 7.30 3.36
N ARG A 164 18.48 6.52 2.30
CA ARG A 164 17.60 5.35 2.28
C ARG A 164 18.17 4.27 3.18
N ARG A 165 17.33 3.72 4.06
CA ARG A 165 17.70 2.55 4.88
C ARG A 165 17.51 1.25 4.11
N SER A 166 16.64 1.22 3.11
CA SER A 166 16.35 0.05 2.31
C SER A 166 16.97 0.17 0.91
N ASN A 167 17.80 -0.80 0.53
CA ASN A 167 18.18 -1.02 -0.88
C ASN A 167 17.08 -1.79 -1.63
N ARG A 168 15.84 -1.76 -1.14
CA ARG A 168 14.76 -2.59 -1.67
C ARG A 168 14.35 -2.09 -3.04
N ARG A 169 14.19 -3.06 -3.96
CA ARG A 169 13.59 -2.92 -5.30
C ARG A 169 12.24 -3.65 -5.41
N PHE A 170 11.63 -4.01 -4.28
CA PHE A 170 10.43 -4.86 -4.25
C PHE A 170 9.13 -4.04 -4.19
N PRO A 171 8.06 -4.53 -4.82
CA PRO A 171 7.04 -3.69 -5.40
C PRO A 171 6.11 -3.06 -4.37
N TYR A 172 5.47 -1.98 -4.81
CA TYR A 172 4.46 -1.27 -4.05
C TYR A 172 3.31 -2.20 -3.73
N TYR A 173 3.06 -2.41 -2.44
CA TYR A 173 1.89 -3.16 -2.01
C TYR A 173 0.79 -2.22 -1.57
N ILE A 174 -0.41 -2.47 -2.08
CA ILE A 174 -1.64 -1.93 -1.51
C ILE A 174 -2.21 -3.00 -0.60
N LYS A 175 -2.49 -2.62 0.65
CA LYS A 175 -2.88 -3.56 1.70
C LYS A 175 -4.25 -3.20 2.27
N SER A 176 -4.95 -4.18 2.81
CA SER A 176 -6.13 -3.98 3.64
C SER A 176 -6.18 -5.05 4.72
N SER A 177 -6.44 -4.63 5.96
CA SER A 177 -6.72 -5.56 7.05
C SER A 177 -8.11 -6.15 6.87
N SER A 178 -8.30 -7.40 7.28
CA SER A 178 -9.62 -7.98 7.42
C SER A 178 -10.47 -7.24 8.46
N LEU A 179 -11.80 -7.43 8.39
CA LEU A 179 -12.73 -6.83 9.35
C LEU A 179 -12.40 -7.15 10.82
N LYS A 180 -11.77 -8.30 11.09
CA LYS A 180 -11.37 -8.76 12.43
C LYS A 180 -9.90 -8.52 12.75
N ASP A 181 -9.17 -7.90 11.84
CA ASP A 181 -7.73 -7.64 11.95
C ASP A 181 -6.92 -8.94 12.21
N ASP A 182 -7.29 -10.01 11.52
CA ASP A 182 -6.71 -11.36 11.68
C ASP A 182 -5.93 -11.83 10.46
N PHE A 183 -6.03 -11.13 9.33
CA PHE A 183 -5.17 -11.28 8.17
C PHE A 183 -5.13 -9.99 7.35
N ILE A 184 -4.15 -9.90 6.44
CA ILE A 184 -3.97 -8.79 5.51
C ILE A 184 -4.15 -9.32 4.10
N PHE A 185 -5.03 -8.69 3.32
CA PHE A 185 -5.01 -8.82 1.87
C PHE A 185 -4.04 -7.79 1.29
N PHE A 186 -3.21 -8.19 0.34
CA PHE A 186 -2.31 -7.27 -0.35
C PHE A 186 -2.08 -7.64 -1.80
N THR A 187 -1.78 -6.65 -2.62
CA THR A 187 -1.46 -6.83 -4.05
C THR A 187 -0.37 -5.87 -4.47
N ASN A 188 0.45 -6.27 -5.44
CA ASN A 188 1.39 -5.37 -6.12
C ASN A 188 0.79 -4.66 -7.34
N ILE A 189 -0.50 -4.82 -7.62
CA ILE A 189 -1.18 -4.15 -8.73
C ILE A 189 -1.66 -2.77 -8.27
N LEU A 190 -0.91 -1.75 -8.66
CA LEU A 190 -1.29 -0.36 -8.42
C LEU A 190 -2.41 0.11 -9.36
N PRO A 191 -3.29 1.03 -8.91
CA PRO A 191 -4.29 1.63 -9.78
C PRO A 191 -3.66 2.54 -10.84
N ILE A 192 -2.46 3.06 -10.60
CA ILE A 192 -1.71 3.93 -11.52
C ILE A 192 -0.28 3.38 -11.61
N ASP A 193 0.23 3.25 -12.83
CA ASP A 193 1.60 2.78 -13.12
C ASP A 193 2.63 3.89 -12.85
N ILE A 194 2.80 4.23 -11.56
CA ILE A 194 3.60 5.38 -11.11
C ILE A 194 5.12 5.14 -11.17
N GLU A 195 5.56 3.88 -11.14
CA GLU A 195 6.97 3.49 -11.13
C GLU A 195 7.71 3.90 -12.40
N ASN A 196 7.00 3.94 -13.52
CA ASN A 196 7.57 4.24 -14.84
C ASN A 196 7.58 5.74 -15.15
N ILE A 197 7.19 6.60 -14.21
CA ILE A 197 7.12 8.05 -14.41
C ILE A 197 8.47 8.67 -14.03
N PRO A 198 9.26 9.19 -14.99
CA PRO A 198 10.51 9.84 -14.68
C PRO A 198 10.22 11.12 -13.87
N PHE A 199 10.92 11.28 -12.75
CA PHE A 199 10.89 12.52 -12.01
C PHE A 199 11.48 13.68 -12.82
N ASN A 200 10.78 14.81 -12.81
CA ASN A 200 11.23 16.04 -13.44
C ASN A 200 10.68 17.23 -12.64
N ILE A 201 11.54 17.87 -11.85
CA ILE A 201 11.13 18.95 -10.96
C ILE A 201 10.42 20.09 -11.69
N SER A 202 10.81 20.43 -12.92
CA SER A 202 10.19 21.49 -13.72
C SER A 202 8.76 21.18 -14.15
N LYS A 203 8.41 19.89 -14.31
CA LYS A 203 7.05 19.44 -14.68
C LYS A 203 6.23 19.02 -13.46
N ASP A 204 6.90 18.55 -12.41
CA ASP A 204 6.25 18.02 -11.21
C ASP A 204 5.59 19.10 -10.34
N PHE A 205 5.79 20.39 -10.64
CA PHE A 205 4.93 21.47 -10.11
C PHE A 205 3.46 21.29 -10.47
N GLU A 206 3.15 20.64 -11.59
CA GLU A 206 1.77 20.39 -12.01
C GLU A 206 1.25 19.02 -11.57
N ARG A 207 2.00 18.28 -10.74
CA ARG A 207 1.67 16.87 -10.41
C ARG A 207 0.32 16.70 -9.72
N SER A 208 -0.10 17.70 -8.93
CA SER A 208 -1.44 17.75 -8.33
C SER A 208 -2.57 17.80 -9.36
N THR A 209 -2.31 18.28 -10.58
CA THR A 209 -3.30 18.34 -11.67
C THR A 209 -3.47 16.99 -12.38
N ARG A 210 -2.61 16.01 -12.12
CA ARG A 210 -2.57 14.68 -12.76
C ARG A 210 -2.32 14.68 -14.27
N LYS A 211 -2.14 15.84 -14.90
CA LYS A 211 -1.92 15.95 -16.36
C LYS A 211 -0.64 15.25 -16.83
N ASN A 212 0.34 15.12 -15.95
CA ASN A 212 1.63 14.48 -16.20
C ASN A 212 1.70 13.01 -15.72
N LEU A 213 0.57 12.40 -15.33
CA LEU A 213 0.51 11.02 -14.84
C LEU A 213 -0.23 10.11 -15.82
N PRO A 214 0.10 8.80 -15.89
CA PRO A 214 -0.67 7.82 -16.63
C PRO A 214 -2.13 7.82 -16.19
N ARG A 215 -3.02 7.52 -17.13
CA ARG A 215 -4.43 7.31 -16.82
C ARG A 215 -4.58 5.99 -16.06
N GLY A 216 -5.17 6.07 -14.88
CA GLY A 216 -5.68 4.91 -14.14
C GLY A 216 -7.21 4.78 -14.29
N PRO A 217 -7.83 3.84 -13.55
CA PRO A 217 -9.29 3.80 -13.45
C PRO A 217 -9.81 5.10 -12.83
N SER A 218 -11.08 5.43 -13.04
CA SER A 218 -11.69 6.58 -12.37
C SER A 218 -11.66 6.40 -10.85
N VAL A 219 -11.70 7.51 -10.09
CA VAL A 219 -11.81 7.47 -8.62
C VAL A 219 -13.01 6.62 -8.21
N ALA A 220 -14.16 6.81 -8.86
CA ALA A 220 -15.38 6.03 -8.59
C ALA A 220 -15.16 4.52 -8.79
N PHE A 221 -14.51 4.11 -9.89
CA PHE A 221 -14.19 2.71 -10.12
C PHE A 221 -13.23 2.16 -9.07
N PHE A 222 -12.21 2.92 -8.69
CA PHE A 222 -11.26 2.50 -7.67
C PHE A 222 -11.98 2.29 -6.33
N LEU A 223 -12.81 3.25 -5.91
CA LEU A 223 -13.56 3.17 -4.66
C LEU A 223 -14.55 1.99 -4.62
N SER A 224 -15.10 1.58 -5.76
CA SER A 224 -16.00 0.42 -5.81
C SER A 224 -15.27 -0.94 -5.84
N HIS A 225 -13.94 -0.95 -6.04
CA HIS A 225 -13.15 -2.17 -6.25
C HIS A 225 -11.81 -2.17 -5.48
N THR A 226 -11.78 -1.51 -4.32
CA THR A 226 -10.56 -1.36 -3.53
C THR A 226 -10.09 -2.69 -2.93
N THR A 227 -8.89 -2.71 -2.35
CA THR A 227 -8.40 -3.85 -1.56
C THR A 227 -9.27 -4.14 -0.33
N LEU A 228 -10.04 -3.17 0.18
CA LEU A 228 -10.99 -3.42 1.28
C LEU A 228 -12.13 -4.32 0.85
N SER A 229 -12.56 -4.21 -0.41
CA SER A 229 -13.62 -5.02 -1.00
C SER A 229 -13.23 -6.49 -1.16
N ALA A 230 -11.96 -6.86 -0.93
CA ALA A 230 -11.56 -8.27 -0.84
C ALA A 230 -11.78 -8.87 0.56
N VAL A 231 -12.00 -8.04 1.58
CA VAL A 231 -11.93 -8.44 3.00
C VAL A 231 -13.03 -7.83 3.88
N ASP A 232 -14.08 -7.29 3.26
CA ASP A 232 -15.23 -6.65 3.91
C ASP A 232 -16.35 -7.65 4.29
N ASN A 233 -16.22 -8.92 3.89
CA ASN A 233 -17.20 -9.99 4.11
C ASN A 233 -18.56 -9.74 3.41
N ASP A 234 -18.58 -8.95 2.34
CA ASP A 234 -19.73 -8.78 1.45
C ASP A 234 -19.51 -9.54 0.13
N SER A 235 -20.40 -10.46 -0.21
CA SER A 235 -20.30 -11.27 -1.44
C SER A 235 -20.63 -10.48 -2.72
N LYS A 236 -21.11 -9.24 -2.58
CA LYS A 236 -21.48 -8.36 -3.69
C LYS A 236 -20.37 -7.39 -4.08
N THR A 237 -19.33 -7.27 -3.25
CA THR A 237 -18.16 -6.44 -3.51
C THR A 237 -16.97 -7.35 -3.83
N CYS A 238 -15.98 -6.80 -4.52
CA CYS A 238 -14.74 -7.49 -4.77
C CYS A 238 -13.61 -6.50 -5.03
N TRP A 239 -12.38 -6.91 -4.76
CA TRP A 239 -11.24 -6.22 -5.34
C TRP A 239 -11.16 -6.53 -6.84
N ARG A 240 -11.03 -5.49 -7.66
CA ARG A 240 -10.84 -5.61 -9.12
C ARG A 240 -9.84 -4.56 -9.59
N PRO A 241 -8.71 -4.95 -10.21
CA PRO A 241 -7.79 -4.00 -10.80
C PRO A 241 -8.43 -3.32 -12.02
N GLY A 242 -8.03 -2.08 -12.31
CA GLY A 242 -8.51 -1.32 -13.48
C GLY A 242 -7.97 -1.82 -14.83
N ARG A 243 -7.22 -2.91 -14.83
CA ARG A 243 -6.59 -3.55 -15.99
C ARG A 243 -6.31 -5.01 -15.69
N ASN A 244 -6.02 -5.79 -16.73
CA ASN A 244 -5.55 -7.16 -16.57
C ASN A 244 -4.20 -7.21 -15.85
N ALA A 245 -4.02 -8.27 -15.06
CA ALA A 245 -2.77 -8.55 -14.38
C ALA A 245 -1.66 -8.83 -15.41
N ARG A 246 -0.44 -8.41 -15.11
CA ARG A 246 0.77 -8.66 -15.90
C ARG A 246 1.60 -9.76 -15.25
N ARG A 247 2.54 -10.33 -16.01
CA ARG A 247 3.50 -11.29 -15.45
C ARG A 247 4.27 -10.66 -14.27
N GLY A 248 4.32 -11.40 -13.17
CA GLY A 248 4.95 -10.95 -11.92
C GLY A 248 4.01 -10.17 -10.99
N GLU A 249 2.78 -9.91 -11.43
CA GLU A 249 1.74 -9.36 -10.57
C GLU A 249 0.97 -10.45 -9.85
N PHE A 250 0.52 -10.13 -8.64
CA PHE A 250 -0.16 -11.06 -7.74
C PHE A 250 -1.07 -10.33 -6.77
N PHE A 251 -1.97 -11.09 -6.16
CA PHE A 251 -2.57 -10.74 -4.87
C PHE A 251 -2.23 -11.83 -3.85
N ALA A 252 -2.26 -11.49 -2.58
CA ALA A 252 -1.78 -12.35 -1.51
C ALA A 252 -2.48 -12.06 -0.18
N ILE A 253 -2.33 -13.02 0.72
CA ILE A 253 -2.84 -13.00 2.08
C ILE A 253 -1.67 -13.20 3.04
N ASP A 254 -1.54 -12.34 4.05
CA ASP A 254 -0.66 -12.51 5.21
C ASP A 254 -1.52 -12.80 6.45
N PHE A 255 -1.35 -14.01 7.02
CA PHE A 255 -2.08 -14.45 8.22
C PHE A 255 -1.47 -13.93 9.54
N LEU A 256 -0.64 -12.89 9.48
CA LEU A 256 0.05 -12.19 10.57
C LEU A 256 1.10 -13.02 11.33
N ARG A 257 1.00 -14.35 11.26
CA ARG A 257 1.83 -15.36 11.92
C ARG A 257 1.80 -16.66 11.14
N ILE A 258 2.74 -17.56 11.43
CA ILE A 258 2.74 -18.91 10.88
C ILE A 258 1.51 -19.68 11.37
N GLN A 259 0.80 -20.30 10.43
CA GLN A 259 -0.40 -21.09 10.63
C GLN A 259 -0.10 -22.55 10.29
N THR A 260 -0.59 -23.51 11.08
CA THR A 260 -0.36 -24.96 10.89
C THR A 260 -1.62 -25.75 10.54
N ASN A 261 -2.81 -25.22 10.85
CA ASN A 261 -4.11 -25.87 10.70
C ASN A 261 -5.15 -24.82 10.26
N LEU A 262 -4.86 -24.13 9.17
CA LEU A 262 -5.71 -23.08 8.66
C LEU A 262 -6.61 -23.59 7.54
N SER A 263 -7.88 -23.22 7.62
CA SER A 263 -8.80 -23.27 6.49
C SER A 263 -9.21 -21.85 6.11
N PHE A 264 -9.13 -21.52 4.83
CA PHE A 264 -9.62 -20.24 4.32
C PHE A 264 -10.29 -20.46 2.96
N SER A 265 -11.15 -19.52 2.57
CA SER A 265 -11.84 -19.57 1.29
C SER A 265 -11.57 -18.32 0.48
N LEU A 266 -11.43 -18.50 -0.83
CA LEU A 266 -11.38 -17.41 -1.80
C LEU A 266 -12.64 -17.48 -2.66
N THR A 267 -13.38 -16.38 -2.73
CA THR A 267 -14.48 -16.23 -3.69
C THR A 267 -13.97 -15.47 -4.91
N VAL A 268 -14.09 -16.09 -6.08
CA VAL A 268 -13.58 -15.53 -7.34
C VAL A 268 -14.73 -15.40 -8.34
N GLY A 269 -14.94 -14.19 -8.85
CA GLY A 269 -15.83 -13.91 -9.98
C GLY A 269 -15.04 -13.89 -11.30
N HIS A 270 -14.59 -15.05 -11.76
CA HIS A 270 -13.86 -15.21 -13.03
C HIS A 270 -14.26 -16.50 -13.75
N THR A 271 -13.93 -16.57 -15.04
CA THR A 271 -14.15 -17.77 -15.87
C THR A 271 -13.45 -19.00 -15.27
N GLN A 272 -14.01 -20.19 -15.55
CA GLN A 272 -13.42 -21.47 -15.13
C GLN A 272 -11.97 -21.63 -15.63
N GLU A 273 -11.64 -21.05 -16.79
CA GLU A 273 -10.31 -21.09 -17.38
C GLU A 273 -9.24 -20.37 -16.54
N LEU A 274 -9.57 -19.22 -15.92
CA LEU A 274 -8.62 -18.54 -15.04
C LEU A 274 -8.28 -19.40 -13.81
N GLN A 275 -9.26 -20.12 -13.28
CA GLN A 275 -9.07 -20.98 -12.10
C GLN A 275 -8.13 -22.15 -12.40
N ASP A 276 -8.22 -22.72 -13.60
CA ASP A 276 -7.36 -23.83 -14.01
C ASP A 276 -5.90 -23.38 -14.22
N ASN A 277 -5.70 -22.07 -14.45
CA ASN A 277 -4.43 -21.43 -14.69
C ASN A 277 -3.98 -20.50 -13.53
N LEU A 278 -4.59 -20.57 -12.35
CA LEU A 278 -4.13 -19.83 -11.19
C LEU A 278 -3.05 -20.63 -10.46
N ASP A 279 -1.84 -20.10 -10.41
CA ASP A 279 -0.80 -20.62 -9.54
C ASP A 279 -0.95 -20.00 -8.15
N PHE A 280 -0.55 -20.76 -7.14
CA PHE A 280 -0.43 -20.21 -5.79
C PHE A 280 0.95 -20.48 -5.21
N ASN A 281 1.41 -19.58 -4.37
CA ASN A 281 2.71 -19.64 -3.71
C ASN A 281 2.53 -19.57 -2.20
N LEU A 282 3.29 -20.39 -1.47
CA LEU A 282 3.32 -20.35 -0.01
C LEU A 282 4.64 -19.78 0.48
N SER A 283 4.62 -19.05 1.59
CA SER A 283 5.84 -18.58 2.26
C SER A 283 5.68 -18.51 3.78
N LEU A 284 6.78 -18.71 4.49
CA LEU A 284 6.88 -18.53 5.94
C LEU A 284 7.29 -17.10 6.32
N ASP A 285 8.08 -16.43 5.47
CA ASP A 285 8.76 -15.18 5.77
C ASP A 285 8.53 -14.06 4.74
N GLY A 286 7.84 -14.36 3.65
CA GLY A 286 7.56 -13.43 2.55
C GLY A 286 8.75 -13.19 1.61
N LEU A 287 9.89 -13.85 1.86
CA LEU A 287 11.12 -13.75 1.06
C LEU A 287 11.30 -15.01 0.20
N TRP A 288 11.10 -16.18 0.80
CA TRP A 288 11.23 -17.46 0.13
C TRP A 288 9.86 -18.03 -0.19
N TRP A 289 9.59 -18.19 -1.48
CA TRP A 289 8.30 -18.60 -2.00
C TRP A 289 8.38 -19.96 -2.67
N ILE A 290 7.36 -20.78 -2.45
CA ILE A 290 7.26 -22.13 -3.01
C ILE A 290 6.02 -22.18 -3.88
N THR A 291 6.24 -22.40 -5.18
CA THR A 291 5.19 -22.36 -6.20
C THR A 291 4.51 -23.69 -6.38
N TYR A 292 3.18 -23.66 -6.38
CA TYR A 292 2.32 -24.75 -6.77
C TYR A 292 1.64 -24.41 -8.09
N ARG A 293 1.84 -25.29 -9.07
CA ARG A 293 1.29 -25.10 -10.40
C ARG A 293 -0.11 -25.68 -10.46
N SER A 294 -1.09 -24.82 -10.77
CA SER A 294 -2.52 -25.14 -10.84
C SER A 294 -3.17 -25.53 -9.51
N LEU A 295 -4.44 -25.17 -9.34
CA LEU A 295 -5.28 -25.55 -8.20
C LEU A 295 -5.83 -26.99 -8.30
N ASN A 296 -5.11 -27.89 -8.98
CA ASN A 296 -5.55 -29.28 -9.17
C ASN A 296 -5.50 -30.05 -7.85
N GLY A 297 -6.62 -30.66 -7.45
CA GLY A 297 -6.76 -31.38 -6.19
C GLY A 297 -7.31 -30.56 -5.01
N ILE A 298 -7.41 -29.23 -5.16
CA ILE A 298 -8.05 -28.37 -4.16
C ILE A 298 -9.57 -28.44 -4.33
N LYS A 299 -10.31 -28.58 -3.22
CA LYS A 299 -11.78 -28.67 -3.26
C LYS A 299 -12.39 -27.36 -3.73
N ARG A 300 -13.19 -27.44 -4.79
CA ARG A 300 -13.92 -26.31 -5.38
C ARG A 300 -15.42 -26.49 -5.13
N LYS A 301 -16.09 -25.42 -4.72
CA LYS A 301 -17.55 -25.34 -4.71
C LYS A 301 -17.96 -24.21 -5.66
N SER A 302 -18.65 -24.55 -6.75
CA SER A 302 -19.29 -23.56 -7.61
C SER A 302 -20.64 -23.17 -7.02
N GLN A 303 -20.94 -21.88 -7.01
CA GLN A 303 -22.26 -21.38 -6.65
C GLN A 303 -22.73 -20.43 -7.76
N ASP A 304 -23.80 -20.82 -8.44
CA ASP A 304 -24.42 -19.96 -9.45
C ASP A 304 -25.18 -18.83 -8.76
N LEU A 305 -24.83 -17.58 -9.08
CA LEU A 305 -25.64 -16.43 -8.69
C LEU A 305 -26.75 -16.20 -9.73
N THR A 306 -27.85 -15.62 -9.27
CA THR A 306 -29.08 -15.39 -10.04
C THR A 306 -28.95 -14.40 -11.20
N SER A 307 -27.75 -13.88 -11.50
CA SER A 307 -27.47 -12.89 -12.55
C SER A 307 -26.59 -13.38 -13.71
N GLY A 308 -26.29 -14.67 -13.83
CA GLY A 308 -25.45 -15.20 -14.92
C GLY A 308 -23.95 -14.96 -14.74
N GLU A 309 -23.54 -14.33 -13.63
CA GLU A 309 -22.15 -14.31 -13.17
C GLU A 309 -21.90 -15.54 -12.29
N HIS A 310 -21.01 -16.43 -12.73
CA HIS A 310 -20.60 -17.58 -11.93
C HIS A 310 -19.59 -17.13 -10.87
N GLN A 311 -19.95 -17.30 -9.59
CA GLN A 311 -19.00 -17.16 -8.48
C GLN A 311 -18.49 -18.54 -8.06
N HIS A 312 -17.19 -18.62 -7.83
CA HIS A 312 -16.55 -19.86 -7.41
C HIS A 312 -15.91 -19.68 -6.05
N VAL A 313 -16.27 -20.55 -5.12
CA VAL A 313 -15.69 -20.60 -3.79
C VAL A 313 -14.64 -21.71 -3.77
N ILE A 314 -13.39 -21.29 -3.64
CA ILE A 314 -12.23 -22.18 -3.55
C ILE A 314 -11.89 -22.30 -2.08
N VAL A 315 -11.99 -23.52 -1.54
CA VAL A 315 -11.70 -23.77 -0.11
C VAL A 315 -10.34 -24.40 0.00
N PHE A 316 -9.45 -23.74 0.73
CA PHE A 316 -8.12 -24.22 1.04
C PHE A 316 -8.10 -24.77 2.46
N ASN A 317 -7.52 -25.94 2.63
CA ASN A 317 -7.23 -26.52 3.94
C ASN A 317 -5.74 -26.87 3.99
N ALA A 318 -5.03 -26.34 4.99
CA ALA A 318 -3.60 -26.56 5.15
C ALA A 318 -3.21 -28.06 5.14
N THR A 319 -4.08 -28.92 5.66
CA THR A 319 -3.82 -30.38 5.70
C THR A 319 -3.90 -31.06 4.34
N GLU A 320 -4.51 -30.42 3.34
CA GLU A 320 -4.58 -30.90 1.96
C GLU A 320 -3.28 -30.60 1.19
N PHE A 321 -2.38 -29.78 1.74
CA PHE A 321 -1.06 -29.56 1.17
C PHE A 321 -0.09 -30.70 1.52
N ASN A 322 1.00 -30.81 0.75
CA ASN A 322 2.08 -31.75 1.07
C ASN A 322 2.61 -31.51 2.50
N ALA A 323 3.02 -32.57 3.21
CA ALA A 323 3.34 -32.52 4.65
C ALA A 323 4.37 -31.44 5.06
N GLY A 324 5.29 -31.07 4.17
CA GLY A 324 6.25 -29.98 4.41
C GLY A 324 5.64 -28.57 4.42
N PHE A 325 4.34 -28.43 4.13
CA PHE A 325 3.68 -27.16 3.82
C PHE A 325 2.36 -26.98 4.58
N HIS A 326 2.14 -27.78 5.60
CA HIS A 326 1.07 -27.53 6.57
C HIS A 326 1.31 -26.24 7.35
N SER A 327 2.55 -25.74 7.36
CA SER A 327 2.96 -24.49 8.00
C SER A 327 3.23 -23.38 6.97
N PHE A 328 2.50 -22.27 7.03
CA PHE A 328 2.77 -21.07 6.22
C PHE A 328 2.23 -19.80 6.90
N ARG A 329 2.78 -18.63 6.54
CA ARG A 329 2.25 -17.32 6.94
C ARG A 329 1.59 -16.61 5.77
N TYR A 330 2.13 -16.79 4.57
CA TYR A 330 1.69 -16.10 3.37
C TYR A 330 1.17 -17.08 2.32
N VAL A 331 0.14 -16.64 1.59
CA VAL A 331 -0.34 -17.28 0.37
C VAL A 331 -0.46 -16.21 -0.70
N ALA A 332 0.17 -16.39 -1.86
CA ALA A 332 0.06 -15.50 -3.00
C ALA A 332 -0.53 -16.23 -4.20
N PHE A 333 -1.23 -15.50 -5.06
CA PHE A 333 -1.89 -16.03 -6.26
C PHE A 333 -1.47 -15.22 -7.48
N ASN A 334 -1.07 -15.91 -8.54
CA ASN A 334 -0.60 -15.29 -9.77
C ASN A 334 -1.06 -16.09 -10.99
N GLU A 335 -1.13 -15.43 -12.14
CA GLU A 335 -1.44 -16.08 -13.40
C GLU A 335 -0.27 -17.00 -13.85
N SER A 336 -0.59 -18.23 -14.25
CA SER A 336 0.39 -19.25 -14.64
C SER A 336 0.78 -19.24 -16.13
N LYS A 337 -0.10 -18.73 -17.00
CA LYS A 337 0.09 -18.74 -18.46
C LYS A 337 0.14 -17.34 -19.06
N ILE A 338 0.93 -17.19 -20.12
CA ILE A 338 0.84 -16.06 -21.03
C ILE A 338 -0.50 -16.22 -21.76
N SER A 339 -1.48 -15.35 -21.52
CA SER A 339 -2.59 -15.21 -22.46
C SER A 339 -2.01 -14.72 -23.78
N SER A 340 -1.81 -15.64 -24.71
CA SER A 340 -1.60 -15.31 -26.11
C SER A 340 -2.90 -14.73 -26.62
N SER A 341 -2.96 -13.40 -26.74
CA SER A 341 -3.97 -12.65 -27.49
C SER A 341 -5.44 -13.02 -27.20
N GLY A 342 -6.07 -12.25 -26.32
CA GLY A 342 -7.52 -12.18 -26.24
C GLY A 342 -7.91 -10.97 -25.41
N GLU A 343 -8.58 -10.00 -26.02
CA GLU A 343 -9.29 -8.95 -25.28
C GLU A 343 -10.26 -9.62 -24.30
N PHE A 344 -10.11 -9.35 -23.00
CA PHE A 344 -11.04 -9.79 -21.96
C PHE A 344 -11.64 -8.54 -21.29
N GLN A 345 -12.96 -8.38 -21.44
CA GLN A 345 -13.81 -7.39 -20.77
C GLN A 345 -14.21 -7.84 -19.37
#